data_AF-A0A512RIG0-F1
#
_entry.id   AF-A0A512RIG0-F1
#
_cell.length_a   1.000
_cell.length_b   1.000
_cell.length_c   1.000
_cell.angle_alpha   90.00
_cell.angle_beta   90.00
_cell.angle_gamma   90.00
#
_symmetry.space_group_name_H-M   'P 1'
#
loop_
_entity.id
_entity.type
_entity.pdbx_description
1 polymer ?
#
loop_
_entity_poly.entity_id
_entity_poly.type
_entity_poly.pdbx_seq_one_letter_code
_entity_poly.pdbx_strand_id
1 'polypeptide(L)' 'MEPFTVFVNDRAYEVTPYVKGYTVSLQVTAEDSMIFFELDEEDQLRARTSGEPVNPGLVEQLAEAITRHFSK' A
#
# COMPACT_ATOMS: atom_id res chain seq x y z
N MET A 1 1.47 -14.49 1.30
CA MET A 1 0.83 -13.80 0.16
C MET A 1 1.90 -13.51 -0.87
N GLU A 2 1.56 -13.57 -2.14
CA GLU A 2 2.47 -13.23 -3.24
C GLU A 2 2.39 -11.72 -3.56
N PRO A 3 3.45 -11.09 -4.08
CA PRO A 3 3.37 -9.74 -4.62
C PRO A 3 2.35 -9.63 -5.74
N PHE A 4 1.70 -8.48 -5.85
CA PHE A 4 0.73 -8.19 -6.91
C PHE A 4 0.85 -6.75 -7.39
N THR A 5 0.26 -6.45 -8.54
CA THR A 5 0.31 -5.11 -9.14
C THR A 5 -1.05 -4.46 -9.08
N VAL A 6 -1.09 -3.18 -8.71
CA VAL A 6 -2.26 -2.30 -8.82
C VAL A 6 -1.99 -1.18 -9.81
N PHE A 7 -3.04 -0.65 -10.42
CA PHE A 7 -2.94 0.46 -11.38
C PHE A 7 -3.59 1.71 -10.81
N VAL A 8 -2.87 2.82 -10.84
CA VAL A 8 -3.36 4.15 -10.44
C VAL A 8 -2.93 5.15 -11.52
N ASN A 9 -3.89 5.85 -12.13
CA ASN A 9 -3.65 6.80 -13.24
C ASN A 9 -2.73 6.24 -14.35
N ASP A 10 -3.05 5.03 -14.82
CA ASP A 10 -2.29 4.30 -15.86
C ASP A 10 -0.82 3.96 -15.48
N ARG A 11 -0.43 4.14 -14.22
CA ARG A 11 0.86 3.68 -13.68
C ARG A 11 0.67 2.40 -12.88
N ALA A 12 1.57 1.45 -13.11
CA ALA A 12 1.64 0.21 -12.36
C ALA A 12 2.46 0.42 -11.07
N TYR A 13 1.91 -0.04 -9.95
CA TYR A 13 2.59 -0.07 -8.66
C TYR A 13 2.64 -1.51 -8.17
N GLU A 14 3.84 -1.96 -7.85
CA GLU A 14 4.05 -3.27 -7.21
C GLU A 14 3.74 -3.16 -5.72
N VAL A 15 2.88 -4.06 -5.25
CA VAL A 15 2.47 -4.21 -3.87
C VAL A 15 3.09 -5.50 -3.36
N THR A 16 4.01 -5.37 -2.40
CA THR A 16 4.74 -6.48 -1.82
C THR A 16 4.28 -6.69 -0.37
N PRO A 17 3.79 -7.89 -0.01
CA PRO A 17 3.53 -8.25 1.37
C PRO A 17 4.81 -8.15 2.21
N TYR A 18 4.74 -7.43 3.30
CA TYR A 18 5.83 -7.20 4.22
C TYR A 18 5.41 -7.59 5.63
N VAL A 19 6.10 -8.57 6.22
CA VAL A 19 5.78 -9.06 7.58
C VAL A 19 6.80 -8.49 8.56
N LYS A 20 6.33 -7.77 9.57
CA LYS A 20 7.18 -7.26 10.66
C LYS A 20 6.61 -7.69 12.01
N GLY A 21 7.21 -8.71 12.60
CA GLY A 21 6.71 -9.30 13.84
C GLY A 21 5.38 -10.03 13.61
N TYR A 22 4.33 -9.60 14.31
CA TYR A 22 2.98 -10.18 14.21
C TYR A 22 2.05 -9.41 13.25
N THR A 23 2.52 -8.32 12.64
CA THR A 23 1.73 -7.48 11.74
C THR A 23 2.09 -7.77 10.28
N VAL A 24 1.05 -7.87 9.44
CA VAL A 24 1.19 -7.90 7.98
C VAL A 24 0.93 -6.49 7.45
N SER A 25 1.90 -5.97 6.70
CA SER A 25 1.81 -4.69 6.02
C SER A 25 1.95 -4.92 4.50
N LEU A 26 1.41 -4.02 3.69
CA LEU A 26 1.58 -4.02 2.24
C LEU A 26 2.49 -2.86 1.87
N GLN A 27 3.66 -3.18 1.33
CA GLN A 27 4.64 -2.20 0.91
C GLN A 27 4.44 -1.83 -0.56
N VAL A 28 4.47 -0.54 -0.86
CA VAL A 28 4.48 0.02 -2.21
C VAL A 28 5.65 0.97 -2.35
N THR A 29 6.49 0.76 -3.36
CA THR A 29 7.55 1.69 -3.72
C THR A 29 7.03 2.69 -4.73
N ALA A 30 7.06 3.97 -4.39
CA ALA A 30 6.65 5.08 -5.24
C ALA A 30 7.85 6.04 -5.41
N GLU A 31 8.55 5.91 -6.54
CA GLU A 31 9.75 6.70 -6.84
C GLU A 31 10.79 6.58 -5.71
N ASP A 32 11.07 7.67 -4.98
CA ASP A 32 12.04 7.74 -3.88
C ASP A 32 11.41 7.53 -2.49
N SER A 33 10.15 7.08 -2.45
CA SER A 33 9.39 6.86 -1.22
C SER A 33 8.86 5.44 -1.09
N MET A 34 8.72 4.99 0.14
CA MET A 34 8.06 3.74 0.50
C MET A 34 6.76 4.05 1.24
N ILE A 35 5.67 3.40 0.83
CA ILE A 35 4.36 3.48 1.46
C ILE A 35 4.05 2.11 2.04
N PHE A 36 3.71 2.06 3.32
CA PHE A 36 3.30 0.85 4.02
C PHE A 36 1.83 1.00 4.40
N PHE A 37 0.99 0.09 3.93
CA PHE A 37 -0.41 -0.02 4.32
C PHE A 37 -0.54 -1.14 5.36
N GLU A 38 -0.92 -0.78 6.57
CA GLU A 38 -1.09 -1.70 7.70
C GLU A 38 -2.58 -1.80 8.01
N LEU A 39 -3.09 -3.01 8.25
CA LEU A 39 -4.40 -3.17 8.88
C LEU A 39 -4.21 -2.95 10.38
N ASP A 40 -4.97 -2.03 10.96
CA ASP A 40 -5.03 -1.89 12.41
C ASP A 40 -5.97 -2.93 13.05
N GLU A 41 -6.08 -2.87 14.38
CA GLU A 41 -6.90 -3.80 15.16
C GLU A 41 -8.41 -3.66 14.90
N GLU A 42 -8.83 -2.59 14.20
CA GLU A 42 -10.22 -2.32 13.81
C GLU A 42 -10.46 -2.59 12.31
N ASP A 43 -9.54 -3.33 11.65
CA ASP A 43 -9.56 -3.62 10.21
C ASP A 43 -9.50 -2.35 9.33
N GLN A 44 -9.02 -1.23 9.85
CA GLN A 44 -8.83 0.00 9.08
C GLN A 44 -7.44 0.02 8.44
N LEU A 45 -7.39 0.41 7.16
CA LEU A 45 -6.15 0.51 6.41
C LEU A 45 -5.44 1.83 6.74
N ARG A 46 -4.29 1.76 7.41
CA ARG A 46 -3.46 2.92 7.74
C ARG A 46 -2.22 2.97 6.86
N ALA A 47 -1.99 4.10 6.21
CA ALA A 47 -0.78 4.34 5.44
C ALA A 47 0.33 4.99 6.29
N ARG A 48 1.56 4.50 6.14
CA ARG A 48 2.78 5.11 6.69
C ARG A 48 3.79 5.28 5.56
N THR A 49 4.33 6.49 5.41
CA THR A 49 5.30 6.79 4.36
C THR A 49 6.71 6.94 4.95
N SER A 50 7.72 6.57 4.19
CA SER A 50 9.13 6.76 4.51
C SER A 50 9.86 7.26 3.26
N GLY A 51 10.86 8.13 3.43
CA GLY A 51 11.54 8.81 2.32
C GLY A 51 10.96 10.19 2.05
N GLU A 52 10.84 10.56 0.77
CA GLU A 52 10.27 11.84 0.37
C GLU A 52 8.76 11.93 0.66
N PRO A 53 8.22 13.15 0.84
CA PRO A 53 6.78 13.34 0.98
C PRO A 53 6.02 12.78 -0.22
N VAL A 54 5.16 11.80 0.03
CA VAL A 54 4.26 11.25 -0.99
C VAL A 54 3.01 12.12 -1.07
N ASN A 55 2.51 12.35 -2.28
CA ASN A 55 1.24 13.03 -2.50
C ASN A 55 0.09 12.27 -1.77
N PRO A 56 -0.65 12.90 -0.85
CA PRO A 56 -1.75 12.25 -0.13
C PRO A 56 -2.81 11.64 -1.05
N GLY A 57 -3.12 12.28 -2.19
CA GLY A 57 -4.08 11.77 -3.15
C GLY A 57 -3.62 10.49 -3.85
N LEU A 58 -2.31 10.28 -4.00
CA LEU A 58 -1.76 9.02 -4.51
C LEU A 58 -1.91 7.91 -3.45
N VAL A 59 -1.67 8.23 -2.19
CA VAL A 59 -1.81 7.27 -1.07
C VAL A 59 -3.24 6.77 -0.97
N GLU A 60 -4.23 7.65 -1.07
CA GLU A 60 -5.66 7.28 -1.07
C GLU A 60 -6.03 6.39 -2.26
N GLN A 61 -5.59 6.75 -3.47
CA GLN A 61 -5.87 5.94 -4.67
C GLN A 61 -5.23 4.54 -4.58
N LEU A 62 -4.02 4.45 -4.05
CA LEU A 62 -3.35 3.17 -3.80
C LEU A 62 -4.10 2.34 -2.75
N ALA A 63 -4.54 2.96 -1.65
CA ALA A 63 -5.35 2.29 -0.64
C ALA A 63 -6.63 1.69 -1.25
N GLU A 64 -7.38 2.48 -2.03
CA GLU A 64 -8.60 2.01 -2.69
C GLU A 64 -8.32 0.86 -3.68
N ALA A 65 -7.27 0.99 -4.50
CA ALA A 65 -6.91 -0.03 -5.49
C ALA A 65 -6.49 -1.35 -4.81
N ILE A 66 -5.74 -1.27 -3.71
CA ILE A 66 -5.36 -2.42 -2.88
C ILE A 66 -6.59 -3.08 -2.27
N THR A 67 -7.48 -2.31 -1.62
CA THR A 67 -8.70 -2.87 -1.02
C THR A 67 -9.56 -3.56 -2.08
N ARG A 68 -9.73 -2.94 -3.25
CA ARG A 68 -10.49 -3.51 -4.38
C ARG A 68 -9.89 -4.82 -4.90
N HIS A 69 -8.58 -5.01 -4.82
CA HIS A 69 -7.93 -6.28 -5.18
C HIS A 69 -8.39 -7.44 -4.29
N PHE A 70 -8.59 -7.19 -3.00
CA PHE A 70 -8.98 -8.20 -2.01
C PHE A 70 -10.48 -8.35 -1.78
N SER A 71 -11.30 -7.37 -2.16
CA SER A 71 -12.78 -7.44 -2.06
C SER A 71 -13.45 -8.34 -3.12
N LYS A 72 -12.72 -9.29 -3.73
CA LYS A 72 -13.25 -10.23 -4.71
C LYS A 72 -13.67 -11.56 -4.09
#